data_AF-A0AAD6KPD5-F1
#
_entry.id   AF-A0AAD6KPD5-F1
#
_cell.length_a   1.000
_cell.length_b   1.000
_cell.length_c   1.000
_cell.angle_alpha   90.00
_cell.angle_beta   90.00
_cell.angle_gamma   90.00
#
_symmetry.space_group_name_H-M   'P 1'
#
loop_
_entity.id
_entity.type
_entity.pdbx_description
1 polymer ?
#
loop_
_entity_poly.entity_id
_entity_poly.type
_entity_poly.pdbx_seq_one_letter_code
_entity_poly.pdbx_strand_id
1 'polypeptide(L)'
;MILYLAEASRHFGCTEIFKEPSKFAWSDYYEDHFFIPYQKIVLVTNKRVMLLRCFDLDKRDKKPSKIMWDVAWEELMALELARAGCHLPSHLLLHLKSFKRSENFVRVIKCNVGEESEGTQAQATKICSVVHRVWKAYKFDMKTLVLKVPSSQRHVYFAWSEAAGGEPHNPNKAIIQSRELSSSNYASDEGRFVKHTMNFLKIWSSEQESKGRCKLCRKQASEDSGICSIWRPICPDGYISIGDIAHVGGHPPNVAAVYRNIDRLFALPLGYDLVWRNCQDDYKAPVSVWHPRAPEGYVSPGCVAVSNFEEPEPCSVYCVAESLVEETEFEEQKVWSAPDSYPWACHIYQVRSDALHFVALRQTMEESDWKPTRVADNLRTQIHLSEPQ
;
A
#
# COMPACT_ATOMS: atom_id res chain seq x y z
N MET A 1 -15.90 -1.36 -28.53
CA MET A 1 -16.59 -0.07 -28.77
C MET A 1 -16.63 0.67 -27.45
N ILE A 2 -15.92 1.79 -27.32
CA ILE A 2 -15.95 2.61 -26.10
C ILE A 2 -17.27 3.37 -26.13
N LEU A 3 -18.13 3.12 -25.15
CA LEU A 3 -19.45 3.75 -25.06
C LEU A 3 -19.39 4.91 -24.08
N TYR A 4 -19.84 6.09 -24.51
CA TYR A 4 -20.08 7.19 -23.59
C TYR A 4 -21.21 6.84 -22.64
N LEU A 5 -21.18 7.41 -21.43
CA LEU A 5 -22.20 7.09 -20.43
C LEU A 5 -23.61 7.48 -20.88
N ALA A 6 -23.76 8.55 -21.67
CA ALA A 6 -25.02 8.93 -22.31
C ALA A 6 -25.57 7.84 -23.24
N GLU A 7 -24.70 7.14 -23.97
CA GLU A 7 -25.04 6.06 -24.90
C GLU A 7 -25.32 4.74 -24.17
N ALA A 8 -24.62 4.52 -23.04
CA ALA A 8 -24.78 3.36 -22.19
C ALA A 8 -26.12 3.35 -21.42
N SER A 9 -26.86 4.47 -21.36
CA SER A 9 -28.17 4.61 -20.71
C SER A 9 -29.15 3.45 -20.98
N ARG A 10 -29.15 2.93 -22.22
CA ARG A 10 -29.98 1.77 -22.61
C ARG A 10 -29.68 0.49 -21.80
N HIS A 11 -28.44 0.30 -21.34
CA HIS A 11 -28.04 -0.85 -20.51
C HIS A 11 -28.60 -0.75 -19.08
N PHE A 12 -28.96 0.45 -18.64
CA PHE A 12 -29.60 0.69 -17.34
C PHE A 12 -31.13 0.51 -17.40
N GLY A 13 -31.72 0.38 -18.59
CA GLY A 13 -33.17 0.47 -18.77
C GLY A 13 -33.75 1.84 -18.36
N CYS A 14 -32.92 2.89 -18.32
CA CYS A 14 -33.30 4.29 -18.07
C CYS A 14 -32.92 5.10 -19.31
N THR A 15 -33.82 5.89 -19.88
CA THR A 15 -33.46 6.87 -20.92
C THR A 15 -32.58 8.02 -20.40
N GLU A 16 -32.73 8.40 -19.12
CA GLU A 16 -31.97 9.47 -18.48
C GLU A 16 -31.34 9.01 -17.15
N ILE A 17 -30.02 8.78 -17.15
CA ILE A 17 -29.29 8.37 -15.93
C ILE A 17 -29.21 9.54 -14.93
N PHE A 18 -29.01 10.77 -15.40
CA PHE A 18 -28.77 11.94 -14.54
C PHE A 18 -29.78 13.04 -14.78
N LYS A 19 -30.09 13.77 -13.70
CA LYS A 19 -30.92 14.99 -13.76
C LYS A 19 -30.22 16.13 -14.51
N GLU A 20 -28.88 16.18 -14.43
CA GLU A 20 -28.02 17.10 -15.19
C GLU A 20 -27.01 16.27 -16.00
N PRO A 21 -27.35 15.88 -17.24
CA PRO A 21 -26.52 14.98 -18.05
C PRO A 21 -25.13 15.55 -18.37
N SER A 22 -25.00 16.88 -18.40
CA SER A 22 -23.82 17.58 -18.94
C SER A 22 -22.53 17.37 -18.15
N LYS A 23 -22.58 17.04 -16.86
CA LYS A 23 -21.35 16.99 -16.03
C LYS A 23 -20.54 15.70 -16.24
N PHE A 24 -21.19 14.56 -16.49
CA PHE A 24 -20.53 13.25 -16.54
C PHE A 24 -20.90 12.43 -17.77
N ALA A 25 -22.09 12.62 -18.36
CA ALA A 25 -22.61 11.71 -19.38
C ALA A 25 -21.80 11.71 -20.68
N TRP A 26 -21.10 12.82 -20.94
CA TRP A 26 -20.32 13.07 -22.17
C TRP A 26 -18.80 13.04 -21.95
N SER A 27 -18.33 13.02 -20.70
CA SER A 27 -16.90 13.06 -20.37
C SER A 27 -16.33 11.71 -19.94
N ASP A 28 -17.19 10.83 -19.44
CA ASP A 28 -16.84 9.56 -18.85
C ASP A 28 -17.32 8.42 -19.74
N TYR A 29 -16.47 7.41 -19.92
CA TYR A 29 -16.78 6.16 -20.60
C TYR A 29 -17.33 5.15 -19.60
N TYR A 30 -18.40 4.48 -19.99
CA TYR A 30 -19.00 3.44 -19.18
C TYR A 30 -18.11 2.18 -19.18
N GLU A 31 -17.83 1.64 -17.99
CA GLU A 31 -17.09 0.39 -17.81
C GLU A 31 -18.00 -0.72 -17.27
N ASP A 32 -18.67 -0.49 -16.14
CA ASP A 32 -19.54 -1.49 -15.52
C ASP A 32 -20.56 -0.87 -14.54
N HIS A 33 -21.55 -1.64 -14.12
CA HIS A 33 -22.44 -1.25 -13.02
C HIS A 33 -22.97 -2.44 -12.22
N PHE A 34 -23.35 -2.16 -10.97
CA PHE A 34 -23.88 -3.16 -10.05
C PHE A 34 -25.07 -2.63 -9.26
N PHE A 35 -26.15 -3.41 -9.23
CA PHE A 35 -27.28 -3.15 -8.34
C PHE A 35 -26.96 -3.64 -6.93
N ILE A 36 -27.13 -2.76 -5.94
CA ILE A 36 -26.89 -3.07 -4.52
C ILE A 36 -28.17 -2.74 -3.71
N PRO A 37 -28.27 -3.19 -2.44
CA PRO A 37 -29.44 -2.95 -1.61
C PRO A 37 -29.91 -1.49 -1.55
N TYR A 38 -31.20 -1.31 -1.26
CA TYR A 38 -31.85 -0.02 -1.10
C TYR A 38 -31.88 0.84 -2.37
N GLN A 39 -32.14 0.20 -3.52
CA GLN A 39 -32.30 0.84 -4.83
C GLN A 39 -31.08 1.68 -5.23
N LYS A 40 -29.88 1.18 -4.96
CA LYS A 40 -28.64 1.87 -5.29
C LYS A 40 -27.91 1.16 -6.41
N ILE A 41 -27.12 1.93 -7.15
CA ILE A 41 -26.31 1.43 -8.25
C ILE A 41 -24.89 1.93 -8.02
N VAL A 42 -23.93 1.01 -8.05
CA VAL A 42 -22.50 1.35 -8.20
C VAL A 42 -22.23 1.46 -9.68
N LEU A 43 -21.72 2.60 -10.12
CA LEU A 43 -21.37 2.88 -11.51
C LEU A 43 -19.86 3.07 -11.61
N VAL A 44 -19.22 2.32 -12.50
CA VAL A 44 -17.78 2.37 -12.74
C VAL A 44 -17.54 2.97 -14.13
N THR A 45 -16.65 3.95 -14.20
CA THR A 45 -16.27 4.63 -15.43
C THR A 45 -14.76 4.62 -15.61
N ASN A 46 -14.27 5.08 -16.75
CA ASN A 46 -12.84 5.25 -16.97
C ASN A 46 -12.16 6.30 -16.06
N LYS A 47 -12.92 7.14 -15.34
CA LYS A 47 -12.38 8.23 -14.51
C LYS A 47 -12.75 8.13 -13.04
N ARG A 48 -13.83 7.45 -12.69
CA ARG A 48 -14.37 7.44 -11.33
C ARG A 48 -15.28 6.26 -11.05
N VAL A 49 -15.56 6.08 -9.76
CA VAL A 49 -16.68 5.27 -9.28
C VAL A 49 -17.72 6.17 -8.63
N MET A 50 -19.00 5.88 -8.88
CA MET A 50 -20.12 6.65 -8.37
C MET A 50 -21.12 5.74 -7.68
N LEU A 51 -21.75 6.27 -6.62
CA LEU A 51 -22.93 5.64 -6.03
C LEU A 51 -24.16 6.46 -6.39
N LEU A 52 -25.10 5.82 -7.06
CA LEU A 52 -26.37 6.40 -7.49
C LEU A 52 -27.52 5.86 -6.63
N ARG A 53 -28.52 6.70 -6.38
CA ARG A 53 -29.81 6.31 -5.84
C ARG A 53 -30.85 6.35 -6.96
N CYS A 54 -31.45 5.21 -7.24
CA CYS A 54 -32.62 5.07 -8.08
C CYS A 54 -33.88 5.20 -7.21
N PHE A 55 -34.95 5.76 -7.75
CA PHE A 55 -36.21 5.97 -7.00
C PHE A 55 -37.27 4.91 -7.30
N ASP A 56 -37.18 4.18 -8.43
CA ASP A 56 -38.15 3.17 -8.82
C ASP A 56 -37.55 2.21 -9.86
N LEU A 57 -37.41 0.92 -9.53
CA LEU A 57 -36.82 -0.09 -10.43
C LEU A 57 -37.76 -0.43 -11.61
N ASP A 58 -39.06 -0.16 -11.46
CA ASP A 58 -40.12 -0.51 -12.42
C ASP A 58 -40.56 0.69 -13.27
N LYS A 59 -40.16 1.93 -12.91
CA LYS A 59 -40.50 3.18 -13.63
C LYS A 59 -39.25 4.01 -13.93
N ARG A 60 -38.23 3.33 -14.43
CA ARG A 60 -36.90 3.86 -14.76
C ARG A 60 -36.89 5.08 -15.68
N ASP A 61 -37.93 5.26 -16.50
CA ASP A 61 -38.03 6.39 -17.44
C ASP A 61 -38.66 7.66 -16.84
N LYS A 62 -39.24 7.61 -15.63
CA LYS A 62 -40.00 8.74 -15.07
C LYS A 62 -39.18 9.67 -14.19
N LYS A 63 -38.03 9.22 -13.67
CA LYS A 63 -37.22 10.03 -12.75
C LYS A 63 -35.73 9.67 -12.82
N PRO A 64 -34.85 10.64 -13.10
CA PRO A 64 -33.42 10.38 -13.20
C PRO A 64 -32.81 9.97 -11.85
N SER A 65 -31.71 9.23 -11.90
CA SER A 65 -31.00 8.82 -10.69
C SER A 65 -30.27 9.99 -10.04
N LYS A 66 -30.17 9.96 -8.70
CA LYS A 66 -29.44 10.96 -7.92
C LYS A 66 -28.05 10.43 -7.57
N ILE A 67 -27.01 11.18 -7.92
CA ILE A 67 -25.63 10.91 -7.47
C ILE A 67 -25.56 11.16 -5.97
N MET A 68 -25.21 10.12 -5.20
CA MET A 68 -24.98 10.25 -3.75
C MET A 68 -23.57 10.73 -3.45
N TRP A 69 -22.59 10.17 -4.16
CA TRP A 69 -21.19 10.58 -4.15
C TRP A 69 -20.48 9.99 -5.37
N ASP A 70 -19.37 10.60 -5.73
CA ASP A 70 -18.40 10.09 -6.70
C ASP A 70 -16.97 10.18 -6.14
N VAL A 71 -16.10 9.28 -6.61
CA VAL A 71 -14.68 9.24 -6.26
C VAL A 71 -13.89 9.10 -7.55
N ALA A 72 -13.16 10.15 -7.90
CA ALA A 72 -12.22 10.14 -9.02
C ALA A 72 -11.04 9.20 -8.72
N TRP A 73 -10.49 8.57 -9.75
CA TRP A 73 -9.38 7.60 -9.62
C TRP A 73 -8.11 8.19 -9.01
N GLU A 74 -7.91 9.48 -9.13
CA GLU A 74 -6.80 10.26 -8.58
C GLU A 74 -6.89 10.41 -7.06
N GLU A 75 -8.12 10.49 -6.53
CA GLU A 75 -8.43 10.64 -5.11
C GLU A 75 -8.57 9.29 -4.39
N LEU A 76 -8.70 8.19 -5.12
CA LEU A 76 -8.76 6.85 -4.55
C LEU A 76 -7.37 6.42 -4.07
N MET A 77 -7.29 5.97 -2.82
CA MET A 77 -6.05 5.55 -2.16
C MET A 77 -5.94 4.03 -2.08
N ALA A 78 -6.98 3.36 -1.61
CA ALA A 78 -7.01 1.90 -1.40
C ALA A 78 -8.44 1.37 -1.47
N LEU A 79 -8.55 0.07 -1.77
CA LEU A 79 -9.79 -0.70 -1.69
C LEU A 79 -9.64 -1.74 -0.58
N GLU A 80 -10.68 -1.89 0.24
CA GLU A 80 -10.70 -2.86 1.32
C GLU A 80 -12.05 -3.58 1.38
N LEU A 81 -12.01 -4.89 1.52
CA LEU A 81 -13.19 -5.74 1.71
C LEU A 81 -13.39 -5.99 3.20
N ALA A 82 -14.59 -5.71 3.69
CA ALA A 82 -14.94 -5.87 5.11
C ALA A 82 -16.07 -6.90 5.32
N ARG A 83 -15.91 -7.69 6.38
CA ARG A 83 -16.86 -8.70 6.86
C ARG A 83 -17.65 -8.13 8.03
N ALA A 84 -18.73 -7.39 7.73
CA ALA A 84 -19.55 -6.75 8.77
C ALA A 84 -20.53 -7.75 9.41
N GLY A 85 -20.00 -8.70 10.20
CA GLY A 85 -20.81 -9.74 10.87
C GLY A 85 -21.28 -10.87 9.93
N CYS A 86 -20.65 -11.03 8.77
CA CYS A 86 -20.93 -12.09 7.81
C CYS A 86 -19.66 -12.91 7.55
N HIS A 87 -19.78 -14.19 7.20
CA HIS A 87 -18.63 -15.02 6.83
C HIS A 87 -17.96 -14.54 5.53
N LEU A 88 -18.77 -14.04 4.59
CA LEU A 88 -18.32 -13.47 3.33
C LEU A 88 -18.24 -11.93 3.40
N PRO A 89 -17.35 -11.31 2.59
CA PRO A 89 -17.29 -9.85 2.50
C PRO A 89 -18.63 -9.26 2.03
N SER A 90 -19.18 -8.35 2.82
CA SER A 90 -20.46 -7.68 2.54
C SER A 90 -20.29 -6.19 2.24
N HIS A 91 -19.14 -5.62 2.58
CA HIS A 91 -18.84 -4.21 2.42
C HIS A 91 -17.56 -4.02 1.62
N LEU A 92 -17.57 -3.03 0.71
CA LEU A 92 -16.41 -2.51 0.03
C LEU A 92 -16.15 -1.08 0.51
N LEU A 93 -14.95 -0.86 1.03
CA LEU A 93 -14.46 0.42 1.53
C LEU A 93 -13.49 1.02 0.50
N LEU A 94 -13.74 2.28 0.14
CA LEU A 94 -12.91 3.06 -0.76
C LEU A 94 -12.23 4.15 0.07
N HIS A 95 -10.96 3.94 0.39
CA HIS A 95 -10.14 4.88 1.15
C HIS A 95 -9.74 6.06 0.27
N LEU A 96 -9.85 7.28 0.79
CA LEU A 96 -9.57 8.51 0.06
C LEU A 96 -8.19 9.08 0.42
N LYS A 97 -7.49 9.66 -0.56
CA LYS A 97 -6.21 10.35 -0.35
C LYS A 97 -6.41 11.65 0.43
N SER A 98 -7.39 12.44 0.01
CA SER A 98 -7.65 13.78 0.56
C SER A 98 -9.00 13.81 1.26
N PHE A 99 -9.01 14.21 2.53
CA PHE A 99 -10.22 14.49 3.29
C PHE A 99 -9.90 15.45 4.43
N LYS A 100 -10.88 16.25 4.84
CA LYS A 100 -10.82 17.02 6.08
C LYS A 100 -11.35 16.21 7.25
N ARG A 101 -10.97 16.54 8.48
CA ARG A 101 -11.48 15.87 9.69
C ARG A 101 -13.01 15.86 9.83
N SER A 102 -13.69 16.84 9.21
CA SER A 102 -15.16 16.92 9.14
C SER A 102 -15.79 16.02 8.08
N GLU A 103 -14.99 15.43 7.19
CA GLU A 103 -15.43 14.62 6.06
C GLU A 103 -15.21 13.13 6.33
N ASN A 104 -15.83 12.29 5.52
CA ASN A 104 -15.57 10.85 5.60
C ASN A 104 -14.26 10.53 4.87
N PHE A 105 -13.36 9.82 5.55
CA PHE A 105 -12.11 9.34 4.96
C PHE A 105 -12.29 8.12 4.06
N VAL A 106 -13.47 7.48 4.12
CA VAL A 106 -13.84 6.30 3.34
C VAL A 106 -15.24 6.46 2.73
N ARG A 107 -15.43 5.97 1.50
CA ARG A 107 -16.76 5.70 0.95
C ARG A 107 -17.10 4.23 1.11
N VAL A 108 -18.30 3.95 1.62
CA VAL A 108 -18.77 2.58 1.91
C VAL A 108 -19.81 2.16 0.89
N ILE A 109 -19.58 1.00 0.26
CA ILE A 109 -20.54 0.31 -0.58
C ILE A 109 -21.01 -0.95 0.18
N LYS A 110 -22.30 -0.96 0.54
CA LYS A 110 -22.95 -2.13 1.16
C LYS A 110 -23.51 -3.01 0.05
N CYS A 111 -23.04 -4.25 -0.04
CA CYS A 111 -23.39 -5.17 -1.12
C CYS A 111 -24.45 -6.18 -0.67
N ASN A 112 -25.08 -6.85 -1.62
CA ASN A 112 -25.96 -7.98 -1.33
C ASN A 112 -25.16 -9.14 -0.76
N VAL A 113 -25.67 -9.73 0.31
CA VAL A 113 -25.19 -11.00 0.86
C VAL A 113 -26.11 -12.06 0.25
N GLY A 114 -25.63 -12.75 -0.79
CA GLY A 114 -26.38 -13.85 -1.41
C GLY A 114 -26.38 -15.09 -0.52
N GLU A 115 -27.35 -15.99 -0.74
CA GLU A 115 -27.35 -17.32 -0.11
C GLU A 115 -26.11 -18.10 -0.53
N GLU A 116 -25.45 -18.74 0.44
CA GLU A 116 -24.26 -19.56 0.25
C GLU A 116 -24.59 -20.74 -0.68
N SER A 117 -24.24 -20.60 -1.96
CA SER A 117 -24.22 -21.69 -2.93
C SER A 117 -22.77 -22.00 -3.24
N GLU A 118 -22.41 -23.29 -3.28
CA GLU A 118 -21.06 -23.74 -3.58
C GLU A 118 -20.55 -23.09 -4.88
N GLY A 119 -19.50 -22.26 -4.76
CA GLY A 119 -18.86 -21.58 -5.88
C GLY A 119 -19.34 -20.15 -6.18
N THR A 120 -20.37 -19.62 -5.51
CA THR A 120 -20.83 -18.24 -5.77
C THR A 120 -19.96 -17.21 -5.05
N GLN A 121 -19.11 -16.51 -5.80
CA GLN A 121 -18.32 -15.39 -5.29
C GLN A 121 -19.21 -14.24 -4.78
N ALA A 122 -18.90 -13.72 -3.58
CA ALA A 122 -19.62 -12.61 -2.95
C ALA A 122 -19.68 -11.37 -3.85
N GLN A 123 -20.81 -10.66 -3.82
CA GLN A 123 -21.01 -9.47 -4.68
C GLN A 123 -19.96 -8.39 -4.40
N ALA A 124 -19.60 -8.18 -3.12
CA ALA A 124 -18.57 -7.19 -2.76
C ALA A 124 -17.23 -7.50 -3.43
N THR A 125 -16.83 -8.78 -3.49
CA THR A 125 -15.59 -9.20 -4.15
C THR A 125 -15.66 -8.95 -5.66
N LYS A 126 -16.78 -9.26 -6.31
CA LYS A 126 -16.98 -8.97 -7.75
C LYS A 126 -16.84 -7.49 -8.06
N ILE A 127 -17.52 -6.64 -7.28
CA ILE A 127 -17.46 -5.17 -7.43
C ILE A 127 -16.02 -4.69 -7.20
N CYS A 128 -15.36 -5.18 -6.15
CA CYS A 128 -13.99 -4.81 -5.82
C CYS A 128 -13.02 -5.17 -6.95
N SER A 129 -13.11 -6.38 -7.51
CA SER A 129 -12.27 -6.81 -8.63
C SER A 129 -12.43 -5.92 -9.86
N VAL A 130 -13.65 -5.51 -10.20
CA VAL A 130 -13.90 -4.62 -11.34
C VAL A 130 -13.39 -3.20 -11.07
N VAL A 131 -13.70 -2.62 -9.92
CA VAL A 131 -13.21 -1.28 -9.54
C VAL A 131 -11.69 -1.28 -9.50
N HIS A 132 -11.06 -2.30 -8.92
CA HIS A 132 -9.61 -2.43 -8.87
C HIS A 132 -9.01 -2.51 -10.28
N ARG A 133 -9.52 -3.38 -11.14
CA ARG A 133 -9.05 -3.54 -12.53
C ARG A 133 -9.10 -2.21 -13.29
N VAL A 134 -10.25 -1.54 -13.27
CA VAL A 134 -10.46 -0.27 -13.99
C VAL A 134 -9.56 0.82 -13.41
N TRP A 135 -9.50 0.94 -12.08
CA TRP A 135 -8.65 1.92 -11.41
C TRP A 135 -7.17 1.73 -11.76
N LYS A 136 -6.65 0.50 -11.74
CA LYS A 136 -5.25 0.23 -12.09
C LYS A 136 -4.94 0.50 -13.56
N ALA A 137 -5.84 0.13 -14.48
CA ALA A 137 -5.67 0.38 -15.91
C ALA A 137 -5.54 1.89 -16.18
N TYR A 138 -6.46 2.70 -15.65
CA TYR A 138 -6.46 4.14 -15.89
C TYR A 138 -5.40 4.90 -15.07
N LYS A 139 -5.01 4.41 -13.88
CA LYS A 139 -3.86 4.97 -13.13
C LYS A 139 -2.57 4.85 -13.93
N PHE A 140 -2.37 3.73 -14.64
CA PHE A 140 -1.20 3.53 -15.51
C PHE A 140 -1.20 4.49 -16.72
N ASP A 141 -2.35 4.65 -17.38
CA ASP A 141 -2.49 5.60 -18.49
C ASP A 141 -2.20 7.04 -18.06
N MET A 142 -2.64 7.44 -16.87
CA MET A 142 -2.33 8.76 -16.31
C MET A 142 -0.84 8.96 -16.04
N LYS A 143 -0.16 7.98 -15.43
CA LYS A 143 1.31 8.04 -15.25
C LYS A 143 2.01 8.19 -16.61
N THR A 144 1.54 7.49 -17.64
CA THR A 144 2.06 7.57 -19.01
C THR A 144 1.80 8.94 -19.67
N LEU A 145 0.63 9.56 -19.43
CA LEU A 145 0.28 10.88 -19.95
C LEU A 145 1.14 11.99 -19.32
N VAL A 146 1.46 11.89 -18.02
CA VAL A 146 2.36 12.84 -17.33
C VAL A 146 3.77 12.81 -17.92
N LEU A 147 4.23 11.64 -18.37
CA LEU A 147 5.55 11.49 -19.00
C LEU A 147 5.62 12.02 -20.45
N LYS A 148 4.49 12.37 -21.08
CA LYS A 148 4.40 12.81 -22.49
C LYS A 148 4.47 14.34 -22.70
N VAL A 149 5.12 15.08 -21.81
CA VAL A 149 5.44 16.50 -22.05
C VAL A 149 6.59 16.59 -23.07
N PRO A 150 6.52 17.42 -24.12
CA PRO A 150 7.60 17.54 -25.11
C PRO A 150 8.90 18.01 -24.44
N SER A 151 9.88 17.10 -24.38
CA SER A 151 11.25 17.43 -23.97
C SER A 151 11.91 18.29 -25.05
N SER A 152 11.65 19.59 -25.01
CA SER A 152 12.48 20.58 -25.68
C SER A 152 13.42 21.26 -24.68
N GLN A 153 14.11 20.48 -23.84
CA GLN A 153 15.30 20.94 -23.13
C GLN A 153 16.34 19.81 -23.12
N ARG A 154 17.46 20.08 -23.79
CA ARG A 154 18.56 19.15 -24.01
C ARG A 154 19.31 18.87 -22.70
N HIS A 155 19.71 17.61 -22.55
CA HIS A 155 20.68 17.03 -21.61
C HIS A 155 20.26 16.85 -20.14
N VAL A 156 19.54 15.76 -19.86
CA VAL A 156 19.79 14.93 -18.67
C VAL A 156 19.62 13.47 -19.10
N TYR A 157 20.68 12.66 -18.94
CA TYR A 157 20.63 11.23 -19.22
C TYR A 157 19.65 10.56 -18.25
N PHE A 158 18.52 10.10 -18.78
CA PHE A 158 17.73 9.02 -18.19
C PHE A 158 17.81 7.85 -19.18
N ALA A 159 18.53 6.80 -18.81
CA ALA A 159 18.51 5.56 -19.56
C ALA A 159 18.19 4.44 -18.59
N TRP A 160 16.93 4.02 -18.57
CA TRP A 160 16.58 2.63 -18.31
C TRP A 160 15.46 2.27 -19.29
N SER A 161 15.78 1.34 -20.19
CA SER A 161 14.81 0.57 -20.96
C SER A 161 15.25 -0.87 -20.88
N GLU A 162 14.28 -1.73 -20.56
CA GLU A 162 14.42 -3.17 -20.52
C GLU A 162 14.72 -3.70 -21.92
N ALA A 163 15.79 -4.49 -22.06
CA ALA A 163 15.80 -5.79 -22.73
C ALA A 163 17.23 -6.33 -22.85
N ALA A 164 17.40 -7.58 -22.40
CA ALA A 164 18.30 -8.62 -22.90
C ALA A 164 19.78 -8.28 -23.23
N GLY A 165 20.67 -8.92 -22.45
CA GLY A 165 21.88 -9.56 -22.98
C GLY A 165 23.05 -8.65 -23.35
N GLY A 166 24.09 -8.67 -22.51
CA GLY A 166 25.43 -8.19 -22.86
C GLY A 166 26.03 -7.31 -21.77
N GLU A 167 27.13 -7.78 -21.18
CA GLU A 167 27.97 -7.03 -20.24
C GLU A 167 28.35 -5.64 -20.78
N PRO A 168 28.42 -4.59 -19.92
CA PRO A 168 29.11 -3.36 -20.28
C PRO A 168 30.43 -3.22 -19.51
N HIS A 169 31.46 -3.04 -20.33
CA HIS A 169 32.84 -2.73 -19.99
C HIS A 169 32.96 -1.41 -19.21
N ASN A 170 33.71 -1.46 -18.11
CA ASN A 170 34.11 -0.36 -17.23
C ASN A 170 35.02 0.68 -17.93
N PRO A 171 34.81 2.01 -17.76
CA PRO A 171 35.85 3.00 -18.00
C PRO A 171 36.43 3.52 -16.67
N ASN A 172 37.60 3.00 -16.31
CA ASN A 172 38.47 3.61 -15.31
C ASN A 172 39.08 4.92 -15.85
N LYS A 173 39.08 5.98 -15.03
CA LYS A 173 40.29 6.63 -14.45
C LYS A 173 40.01 8.09 -14.08
N ALA A 174 40.09 8.38 -12.78
CA ALA A 174 40.83 9.54 -12.29
C ALA A 174 41.40 9.23 -10.90
N ILE A 175 42.69 9.44 -10.79
CA ILE A 175 43.59 9.09 -9.69
C ILE A 175 43.46 10.15 -8.59
N ILE A 176 43.15 9.73 -7.36
CA ILE A 176 43.66 10.37 -6.15
C ILE A 176 44.11 9.27 -5.19
N GLN A 177 45.42 9.05 -5.14
CA GLN A 177 46.08 8.30 -4.07
C GLN A 177 46.02 9.11 -2.78
N SER A 178 45.42 8.54 -1.74
CA SER A 178 45.74 8.92 -0.37
C SER A 178 45.86 7.67 0.51
N ARG A 179 47.11 7.33 0.79
CA ARG A 179 47.67 6.68 1.98
C ARG A 179 46.87 5.54 2.63
N GLU A 180 47.48 4.37 2.53
CA GLU A 180 47.34 3.19 3.37
C GLU A 180 47.25 3.57 4.86
N LEU A 181 46.09 3.29 5.45
CA LEU A 181 45.96 2.95 6.87
C LEU A 181 45.45 1.52 6.90
N SER A 182 46.34 0.61 7.26
CA SER A 182 46.08 -0.80 7.43
C SER A 182 45.06 -1.01 8.55
N SER A 183 43.83 -1.37 8.20
CA SER A 183 42.97 -2.18 9.07
C SER A 183 42.64 -3.48 8.34
N SER A 184 43.28 -4.54 8.82
CA SER A 184 43.10 -5.93 8.45
C SER A 184 41.66 -6.40 8.73
N ASN A 185 40.90 -6.73 7.68
CA ASN A 185 39.95 -7.87 7.59
C ASN A 185 38.91 -7.71 6.45
N TYR A 186 39.34 -7.39 5.22
CA TYR A 186 38.50 -7.64 4.05
C TYR A 186 38.80 -9.03 3.50
N ALA A 187 38.34 -10.07 4.22
CA ALA A 187 37.99 -11.30 3.53
C ALA A 187 36.84 -10.94 2.58
N SER A 188 36.91 -11.34 1.31
CA SER A 188 35.86 -11.10 0.32
C SER A 188 34.49 -11.44 0.91
N ASP A 189 33.67 -10.42 1.17
CA ASP A 189 32.29 -10.52 1.65
C ASP A 189 31.31 -10.77 0.47
N GLU A 190 31.86 -11.17 -0.68
CA GLU A 190 31.09 -11.54 -1.86
C GLU A 190 30.38 -12.88 -1.60
N GLY A 191 29.07 -12.79 -1.39
CA GLY A 191 28.18 -13.94 -1.48
C GLY A 191 27.55 -14.42 -0.18
N ARG A 192 27.75 -13.73 0.95
CA ARG A 192 27.03 -14.05 2.20
C ARG A 192 25.53 -13.83 2.04
N PHE A 193 24.74 -14.75 2.60
CA PHE A 193 23.29 -14.64 2.56
C PHE A 193 22.76 -13.43 3.33
N VAL A 194 23.32 -13.14 4.50
CA VAL A 194 22.99 -11.95 5.30
C VAL A 194 24.12 -10.93 5.20
N LYS A 195 23.77 -9.67 4.98
CA LYS A 195 24.64 -8.51 5.18
C LYS A 195 24.01 -7.55 6.18
N HIS A 196 24.85 -6.73 6.79
CA HIS A 196 24.42 -5.71 7.74
C HIS A 196 24.60 -4.33 7.11
N THR A 197 23.53 -3.55 7.02
CA THR A 197 23.57 -2.17 6.51
C THR A 197 23.47 -1.17 7.67
N MET A 198 24.19 -0.06 7.52
CA MET A 198 24.15 1.10 8.42
C MET A 198 23.52 2.32 7.74
N ASN A 199 23.08 2.17 6.48
CA ASN A 199 22.55 3.24 5.65
C ASN A 199 21.02 3.11 5.56
N PHE A 200 20.33 4.19 5.88
CA PHE A 200 18.87 4.21 5.97
C PHE A 200 18.29 5.45 5.32
N LEU A 201 17.17 5.28 4.62
CA LEU A 201 16.35 6.36 4.10
C LEU A 201 15.23 6.68 5.10
N LYS A 202 15.13 7.94 5.54
CA LYS A 202 14.01 8.38 6.40
C LYS A 202 12.73 8.43 5.57
N ILE A 203 11.71 7.69 6.00
CA ILE A 203 10.37 7.72 5.38
C ILE A 203 9.46 8.71 6.09
N TRP A 204 9.45 8.68 7.43
CA TRP A 204 8.51 9.49 8.22
C TRP A 204 8.98 9.72 9.66
N SER A 205 8.43 10.74 10.32
CA SER A 205 8.50 10.92 11.77
C SER A 205 7.15 11.36 12.35
N SER A 206 6.84 10.92 13.57
CA SER A 206 5.59 11.23 14.28
C SER A 206 5.53 12.64 14.85
N GLU A 207 6.27 13.58 14.26
CA GLU A 207 6.24 14.98 14.65
C GLU A 207 4.88 15.59 14.31
N GLN A 208 4.21 16.09 15.34
CA GLN A 208 2.90 16.70 15.19
C GLN A 208 2.99 18.13 14.63
N GLU A 209 1.95 18.52 13.91
CA GLU A 209 1.69 19.90 13.50
C GLU A 209 1.50 20.78 14.76
N SER A 210 2.35 21.79 14.94
CA SER A 210 2.18 22.74 16.04
C SER A 210 1.04 23.69 15.71
N LYS A 211 -0.21 23.31 15.98
CA LYS A 211 -1.35 24.20 15.78
C LYS A 211 -1.23 25.41 16.72
N GLY A 212 -0.91 26.56 16.14
CA GLY A 212 -0.94 27.84 16.83
C GLY A 212 -2.33 28.11 17.41
N ARG A 213 -2.37 28.51 18.69
CA ARG A 213 -3.52 28.95 19.51
C ARG A 213 -4.44 27.87 20.08
N CYS A 214 -4.02 27.24 21.17
CA CYS A 214 -4.73 27.34 22.46
C CYS A 214 -3.84 26.83 23.62
N LYS A 215 -3.45 27.68 24.56
CA LYS A 215 -2.64 27.29 25.73
C LYS A 215 -3.46 26.57 26.83
N LEU A 216 -4.78 26.40 26.67
CA LEU A 216 -5.66 25.88 27.73
C LEU A 216 -6.12 24.42 27.58
N CYS A 217 -5.86 23.75 26.45
CA CYS A 217 -6.24 22.34 26.25
C CYS A 217 -5.05 21.36 26.40
N ARG A 218 -3.95 21.79 27.04
CA ARG A 218 -2.73 20.98 27.17
C ARG A 218 -2.85 19.78 28.12
N LYS A 219 -4.04 19.51 28.68
CA LYS A 219 -4.30 18.36 29.55
C LYS A 219 -5.20 17.37 28.83
N GLN A 220 -4.58 16.47 28.06
CA GLN A 220 -4.99 15.06 27.79
C GLN A 220 -4.23 14.42 26.61
N ALA A 221 -3.08 14.95 26.19
CA ALA A 221 -2.07 14.13 25.50
C ALA A 221 -1.14 13.59 26.58
N SER A 222 -1.11 12.27 26.75
CA SER A 222 -0.22 11.58 27.69
C SER A 222 1.23 12.06 27.48
N GLU A 223 1.91 12.37 28.57
CA GLU A 223 3.26 12.97 28.63
C GLU A 223 4.41 12.00 28.27
N ASP A 224 4.19 10.92 27.51
CA ASP A 224 5.23 9.87 27.33
C ASP A 224 5.39 9.31 25.91
N SER A 225 4.67 9.81 24.90
CA SER A 225 4.92 9.34 23.52
C SER A 225 6.15 10.06 22.94
N GLY A 226 7.33 9.49 23.13
CA GLY A 226 8.52 9.87 22.39
C GLY A 226 8.24 9.94 20.87
N ILE A 227 8.99 10.78 20.15
CA ILE A 227 8.91 10.82 18.68
C ILE A 227 9.26 9.43 18.17
N CYS A 228 8.50 8.89 17.21
CA CYS A 228 8.86 7.69 16.47
C CYS A 228 9.29 8.09 15.05
N SER A 229 10.22 7.37 14.46
CA SER A 229 10.61 7.53 13.05
C SER A 229 10.61 6.18 12.31
N ILE A 230 10.28 6.24 11.01
CA ILE A 230 10.25 5.06 10.14
C ILE A 230 11.35 5.21 9.08
N TRP A 231 12.10 4.13 8.90
CA TRP A 231 13.32 4.08 8.09
C TRP A 231 13.30 2.89 7.15
N ARG A 232 13.77 3.10 5.92
CA ARG A 232 13.99 2.03 4.94
C ARG A 232 15.48 1.69 4.85
N PRO A 233 15.88 0.43 5.04
CA PRO A 233 17.26 0.00 4.80
C PRO A 233 17.67 0.25 3.34
N ILE A 234 18.84 0.87 3.14
CA ILE A 234 19.44 0.99 1.81
C ILE A 234 20.22 -0.31 1.56
N CYS A 235 19.74 -1.09 0.59
CA CYS A 235 20.29 -2.40 0.25
C CYS A 235 21.41 -2.26 -0.78
N PRO A 236 22.59 -2.88 -0.56
CA PRO A 236 23.61 -3.02 -1.58
C PRO A 236 23.11 -3.83 -2.79
N ASP A 237 23.83 -3.76 -3.91
CA ASP A 237 23.49 -4.51 -5.12
C ASP A 237 23.36 -6.02 -4.85
N GLY A 238 22.26 -6.60 -5.29
CA GLY A 238 21.93 -8.01 -5.07
C GLY A 238 21.38 -8.33 -3.68
N TYR A 239 21.10 -7.33 -2.83
CA TYR A 239 20.46 -7.49 -1.53
C TYR A 239 19.08 -6.80 -1.49
N ILE A 240 18.21 -7.28 -0.60
CA ILE A 240 16.85 -6.80 -0.41
C ILE A 240 16.52 -6.60 1.07
N SER A 241 15.43 -5.86 1.32
CA SER A 241 14.80 -5.73 2.63
C SER A 241 13.47 -6.48 2.66
N ILE A 242 13.11 -6.98 3.84
CA ILE A 242 11.85 -7.68 4.14
C ILE A 242 10.83 -6.82 4.91
N GLY A 243 11.19 -5.57 5.22
CA GLY A 243 10.31 -4.59 5.83
C GLY A 243 10.99 -3.25 6.06
N ASP A 244 10.20 -2.22 6.38
CA ASP A 244 10.72 -0.99 6.94
C ASP A 244 10.92 -1.14 8.45
N ILE A 245 11.70 -0.24 9.05
CA ILE A 245 12.07 -0.25 10.47
C ILE A 245 11.42 0.93 11.17
N ALA A 246 10.69 0.67 12.25
CA ALA A 246 10.19 1.70 13.14
C ALA A 246 11.12 1.80 14.35
N HIS A 247 11.51 3.01 14.72
CA HIS A 247 12.48 3.25 15.78
C HIS A 247 11.99 4.37 16.71
N VAL A 248 12.19 4.18 18.01
CA VAL A 248 11.91 5.21 19.02
C VAL A 248 12.98 6.30 18.90
N GLY A 249 12.55 7.55 18.85
CA GLY A 249 13.38 8.72 18.58
C GLY A 249 13.35 9.16 17.12
N GLY A 250 14.16 10.18 16.82
CA GLY A 250 14.27 10.79 15.49
C GLY A 250 15.46 10.32 14.65
N HIS A 251 16.22 9.33 15.13
CA HIS A 251 17.42 8.80 14.48
C HIS A 251 17.19 7.37 13.96
N PRO A 252 17.96 6.92 12.95
CA PRO A 252 17.87 5.55 12.46
C PRO A 252 18.41 4.55 13.51
N PRO A 253 18.12 3.25 13.35
CA PRO A 253 18.85 2.20 14.05
C PRO A 253 20.34 2.21 13.65
N ASN A 254 21.19 1.60 14.48
CA ASN A 254 22.63 1.54 14.21
C ASN A 254 22.98 0.61 13.03
N VAL A 255 22.29 -0.52 12.96
CA VAL A 255 22.54 -1.58 11.99
C VAL A 255 21.28 -2.42 11.80
N ALA A 256 21.06 -2.93 10.59
CA ALA A 256 20.00 -3.89 10.31
C ALA A 256 20.46 -4.91 9.26
N ALA A 257 19.94 -6.13 9.36
CA ALA A 257 20.17 -7.19 8.38
C ALA A 257 19.40 -6.92 7.08
N VAL A 258 20.07 -7.18 5.97
CA VAL A 258 19.52 -7.25 4.61
C VAL A 258 19.95 -8.58 3.99
N TYR A 259 19.13 -9.10 3.08
CA TYR A 259 19.28 -10.48 2.61
C TYR A 259 19.66 -10.52 1.14
N ARG A 260 20.52 -11.45 0.77
CA ARG A 260 20.90 -11.67 -0.63
C ARG A 260 19.67 -12.14 -1.39
N ASN A 261 19.35 -11.46 -2.49
CA ASN A 261 18.23 -11.83 -3.34
C ASN A 261 18.58 -13.10 -4.13
N ILE A 262 18.18 -14.25 -3.58
CA ILE A 262 18.34 -15.56 -4.20
C ILE A 262 17.00 -15.96 -4.79
N ASP A 263 17.02 -16.38 -6.06
CA ASP A 263 15.84 -16.85 -6.77
C ASP A 263 15.06 -17.89 -5.95
N ARG A 264 13.73 -17.76 -5.94
CA ARG A 264 12.78 -18.63 -5.23
C ARG A 264 12.80 -18.55 -3.70
N LEU A 265 13.78 -17.88 -3.09
CA LEU A 265 13.73 -17.59 -1.65
C LEU A 265 12.97 -16.30 -1.35
N PHE A 266 12.90 -15.41 -2.34
CA PHE A 266 12.19 -14.14 -2.24
C PHE A 266 11.28 -13.93 -3.45
N ALA A 267 10.17 -13.24 -3.22
CA ALA A 267 9.21 -12.89 -4.27
C ALA A 267 8.69 -11.47 -4.09
N LEU A 268 8.33 -10.83 -5.21
CA LEU A 268 7.60 -9.57 -5.17
C LEU A 268 6.17 -9.81 -4.64
N PRO A 269 5.61 -8.88 -3.85
CA PRO A 269 4.23 -8.98 -3.41
C PRO A 269 3.26 -8.84 -4.60
N LEU A 270 2.09 -9.47 -4.47
CA LEU A 270 0.98 -9.34 -5.43
C LEU A 270 0.25 -7.97 -5.32
N GLY A 271 0.73 -7.11 -4.42
CA GLY A 271 0.23 -5.78 -4.11
C GLY A 271 0.11 -5.60 -2.60
N TYR A 272 -0.55 -4.54 -2.15
CA TYR A 272 -0.51 -4.16 -0.74
C TYR A 272 -1.90 -3.88 -0.15
N ASP A 273 -2.07 -4.22 1.12
CA ASP A 273 -3.24 -3.91 1.93
C ASP A 273 -2.95 -2.71 2.84
N LEU A 274 -3.86 -1.73 2.87
CA LEU A 274 -3.69 -0.54 3.70
C LEU A 274 -3.88 -0.90 5.18
N VAL A 275 -2.82 -0.78 5.97
CA VAL A 275 -2.90 -0.99 7.42
C VAL A 275 -3.35 0.29 8.11
N TRP A 276 -2.68 1.40 7.81
CA TRP A 276 -2.94 2.69 8.45
C TRP A 276 -2.50 3.86 7.58
N ARG A 277 -3.08 5.04 7.81
CA ARG A 277 -2.59 6.32 7.31
C ARG A 277 -2.88 7.42 8.31
N ASN A 278 -2.04 8.44 8.33
CA ASN A 278 -2.29 9.60 9.17
C ASN A 278 -3.28 10.58 8.54
N CYS A 279 -3.90 11.47 9.32
CA CYS A 279 -4.58 12.64 8.78
C CYS A 279 -3.56 13.74 8.46
N GLN A 280 -3.71 14.42 7.32
CA GLN A 280 -2.76 15.44 6.85
C GLN A 280 -2.66 16.64 7.80
N ASP A 281 -3.70 16.87 8.61
CA ASP A 281 -3.77 17.96 9.61
C ASP A 281 -3.15 17.60 10.97
N ASP A 282 -2.74 16.34 11.19
CA ASP A 282 -2.33 15.85 12.52
C ASP A 282 -0.81 15.76 12.69
N TYR A 283 -0.08 15.58 11.58
CA TYR A 283 1.39 15.45 11.58
C TYR A 283 2.00 16.30 10.47
N LYS A 284 3.26 16.70 10.64
CA LYS A 284 3.97 17.56 9.67
C LYS A 284 4.15 16.92 8.30
N ALA A 285 4.22 15.59 8.24
CA ALA A 285 4.42 14.84 7.01
C ALA A 285 3.34 13.76 6.86
N PRO A 286 2.82 13.54 5.63
CA PRO A 286 1.91 12.43 5.38
C PRO A 286 2.64 11.09 5.47
N VAL A 287 1.90 10.05 5.89
CA VAL A 287 2.37 8.67 5.85
C VAL A 287 1.21 7.72 5.61
N SER A 288 1.48 6.68 4.84
CA SER A 288 0.66 5.49 4.78
C SER A 288 1.50 4.24 5.01
N VAL A 289 0.94 3.30 5.75
CA VAL A 289 1.56 2.04 6.17
C VAL A 289 0.75 0.90 5.58
N TRP A 290 1.47 -0.04 4.97
CA TRP A 290 0.93 -1.08 4.13
C TRP A 290 1.49 -2.43 4.51
N HIS A 291 0.66 -3.46 4.38
CA HIS A 291 1.06 -4.85 4.52
C HIS A 291 1.15 -5.50 3.13
N PRO A 292 2.28 -6.09 2.74
CA PRO A 292 2.41 -6.73 1.44
C PRO A 292 1.57 -8.02 1.37
N ARG A 293 0.87 -8.25 0.26
CA ARG A 293 0.18 -9.53 -0.01
C ARG A 293 1.16 -10.51 -0.63
N ALA A 294 1.59 -11.48 0.16
CA ALA A 294 2.51 -12.51 -0.30
C ALA A 294 1.84 -13.41 -1.36
N PRO A 295 2.59 -13.85 -2.38
CA PRO A 295 2.17 -14.94 -3.26
C PRO A 295 2.13 -16.27 -2.51
N GLU A 296 1.47 -17.26 -3.09
CA GLU A 296 1.37 -18.62 -2.52
C GLU A 296 2.76 -19.24 -2.29
N GLY A 297 2.98 -19.83 -1.11
CA GLY A 297 4.26 -20.40 -0.67
C GLY A 297 5.26 -19.39 -0.09
N TYR A 298 4.85 -18.12 0.06
CA TYR A 298 5.65 -17.05 0.66
C TYR A 298 4.87 -16.35 1.77
N VAL A 299 5.59 -15.67 2.65
CA VAL A 299 5.05 -14.81 3.71
C VAL A 299 5.58 -13.39 3.61
N SER A 300 4.86 -12.44 4.21
CA SER A 300 5.29 -11.04 4.35
C SER A 300 5.68 -10.79 5.81
N PRO A 301 6.98 -10.74 6.16
CA PRO A 301 7.39 -10.62 7.56
C PRO A 301 7.10 -9.24 8.17
N GLY A 302 7.18 -8.18 7.37
CA GLY A 302 7.08 -6.79 7.84
C GLY A 302 6.22 -5.88 6.97
N CYS A 303 5.85 -4.74 7.55
CA CYS A 303 5.13 -3.66 6.89
C CYS A 303 6.07 -2.71 6.13
N VAL A 304 5.48 -1.93 5.22
CA VAL A 304 6.14 -0.90 4.43
C VAL A 304 5.42 0.43 4.64
N ALA A 305 6.17 1.51 4.83
CA ALA A 305 5.65 2.85 4.88
C ALA A 305 6.04 3.66 3.63
N VAL A 306 5.20 4.62 3.26
CA VAL A 306 5.53 5.62 2.24
C VAL A 306 5.12 7.01 2.72
N SER A 307 5.89 8.02 2.32
CA SER A 307 5.72 9.42 2.73
C SER A 307 4.63 10.15 1.93
N ASN A 308 3.59 9.43 1.52
CA ASN A 308 2.45 9.92 0.74
C ASN A 308 1.23 8.98 0.92
N PHE A 309 0.17 9.20 0.15
CA PHE A 309 -1.05 8.38 0.15
C PHE A 309 -1.19 7.54 -1.13
N GLU A 310 -0.07 7.06 -1.67
CA GLU A 310 -0.06 6.14 -2.79
C GLU A 310 0.35 4.74 -2.33
N GLU A 311 -0.13 3.71 -3.03
CA GLU A 311 0.36 2.35 -2.81
C GLU A 311 1.87 2.26 -3.09
N PRO A 312 2.65 1.50 -2.29
CA PRO A 312 4.09 1.35 -2.51
C PRO A 312 4.44 0.75 -3.87
N GLU A 313 5.65 1.04 -4.36
CA GLU A 313 6.18 0.37 -5.55
C GLU A 313 6.48 -1.11 -5.24
N PRO A 314 6.21 -2.07 -6.15
CA PRO A 314 6.31 -3.50 -5.87
C PRO A 314 7.66 -3.96 -5.34
N CYS A 315 8.77 -3.35 -5.78
CA CYS A 315 10.12 -3.69 -5.35
C CYS A 315 10.56 -3.01 -4.04
N SER A 316 9.65 -2.32 -3.32
CA SER A 316 9.97 -1.68 -2.05
C SER A 316 10.34 -2.68 -0.94
N VAL A 317 9.81 -3.89 -1.03
CA VAL A 317 10.02 -4.99 -0.07
C VAL A 317 9.81 -6.32 -0.78
N TYR A 318 10.37 -7.39 -0.21
CA TYR A 318 10.18 -8.74 -0.71
C TYR A 318 9.48 -9.63 0.31
N CYS A 319 8.62 -10.50 -0.21
CA CYS A 319 8.06 -11.63 0.52
C CYS A 319 9.11 -12.74 0.59
N VAL A 320 9.06 -13.56 1.63
CA VAL A 320 10.06 -14.60 1.94
C VAL A 320 9.42 -15.97 1.84
N ALA A 321 10.11 -16.95 1.26
CA ALA A 321 9.61 -18.32 1.18
C ALA A 321 9.27 -18.87 2.58
N GLU A 322 8.16 -19.58 2.70
CA GLU A 322 7.70 -20.18 3.97
C GLU A 322 8.77 -21.07 4.63
N SER A 323 9.55 -21.77 3.82
CA SER A 323 10.63 -22.66 4.31
C SER A 323 11.78 -21.91 4.99
N LEU A 324 11.88 -20.60 4.79
CA LEU A 324 12.99 -19.77 5.25
C LEU A 324 12.64 -18.93 6.49
N VAL A 325 11.37 -18.91 6.87
CA VAL A 325 10.88 -18.13 8.01
C VAL A 325 10.62 -19.01 9.22
N GLU A 326 10.79 -18.42 10.40
CA GLU A 326 10.37 -19.00 11.67
C GLU A 326 9.48 -18.00 12.43
N GLU A 327 8.56 -18.54 13.24
CA GLU A 327 7.79 -17.73 14.19
C GLU A 327 8.75 -17.11 15.22
N THR A 328 8.50 -15.87 15.61
CA THR A 328 9.26 -15.14 16.62
C THR A 328 8.31 -14.36 17.53
N GLU A 329 8.84 -13.42 18.29
CA GLU A 329 8.10 -12.53 19.16
C GLU A 329 8.32 -11.06 18.73
N PHE A 330 7.46 -10.18 19.21
CA PHE A 330 7.72 -8.75 19.17
C PHE A 330 8.68 -8.35 20.31
N GLU A 331 9.33 -7.20 20.16
CA GLU A 331 10.05 -6.58 21.27
C GLU A 331 9.08 -6.16 22.39
N GLU A 332 9.57 -6.15 23.64
CA GLU A 332 8.74 -5.91 24.84
C GLU A 332 8.00 -4.57 24.79
N GLN A 333 8.63 -3.56 24.20
CA GLN A 333 8.06 -2.23 24.09
C GLN A 333 7.45 -1.99 22.71
N LYS A 334 6.17 -1.62 22.71
CA LYS A 334 5.51 -1.05 21.53
C LYS A 334 6.23 0.24 21.11
N VAL A 335 6.64 0.31 19.84
CA VAL A 335 7.40 1.45 19.30
C VAL A 335 6.54 2.70 19.24
N TRP A 336 5.28 2.56 18.80
CA TRP A 336 4.39 3.70 18.62
C TRP A 336 2.92 3.28 18.55
N SER A 337 2.01 4.21 18.86
CA SER A 337 0.59 4.03 18.54
C SER A 337 -0.14 5.32 18.20
N ALA A 338 -1.11 5.21 17.29
CA ALA A 338 -2.14 6.22 17.03
C ALA A 338 -3.40 5.91 17.85
N PRO A 339 -4.03 6.90 18.49
CA PRO A 339 -5.28 6.70 19.21
C PRO A 339 -6.44 6.40 18.26
N ASP A 340 -7.46 5.68 18.77
CA ASP A 340 -8.70 5.36 18.05
C ASP A 340 -9.63 6.59 17.93
N SER A 341 -9.19 7.61 17.21
CA SER A 341 -9.94 8.84 17.04
C SER A 341 -10.29 9.09 15.58
N TYR A 342 -9.29 9.10 14.70
CA TYR A 342 -9.44 9.34 13.27
C TYR A 342 -8.10 9.12 12.52
N PRO A 343 -8.03 8.33 11.44
CA PRO A 343 -9.13 7.59 10.82
C PRO A 343 -9.46 6.27 11.56
N TRP A 344 -8.47 5.63 12.20
CA TRP A 344 -8.61 4.50 13.13
C TRP A 344 -7.30 4.28 13.90
N ALA A 345 -7.33 3.43 14.94
CA ALA A 345 -6.16 3.07 15.74
C ALA A 345 -5.04 2.40 14.93
N CYS A 346 -3.80 2.56 15.40
CA CYS A 346 -2.65 1.85 14.86
C CYS A 346 -1.64 1.58 15.96
N HIS A 347 -1.05 0.39 15.96
CA HIS A 347 -0.07 -0.06 16.92
C HIS A 347 1.12 -0.62 16.16
N ILE A 348 2.29 -0.01 16.35
CA ILE A 348 3.53 -0.40 15.67
C ILE A 348 4.41 -1.16 16.66
N TYR A 349 4.76 -2.38 16.28
CA TYR A 349 5.62 -3.28 17.05
C TYR A 349 6.85 -3.63 16.22
N GLN A 350 8.02 -3.61 16.85
CA GLN A 350 9.25 -4.11 16.24
C GLN A 350 9.32 -5.63 16.43
N VAL A 351 9.66 -6.36 15.36
CA VAL A 351 9.86 -7.80 15.41
C VAL A 351 11.26 -8.11 15.93
N ARG A 352 11.38 -9.10 16.83
CA ARG A 352 12.66 -9.58 17.34
C ARG A 352 13.43 -10.33 16.24
N SER A 353 14.23 -9.57 15.48
CA SER A 353 15.01 -10.03 14.33
C SER A 353 16.16 -9.05 14.04
N ASP A 354 17.28 -9.55 13.52
CA ASP A 354 18.39 -8.69 13.06
C ASP A 354 17.98 -7.71 11.95
N ALA A 355 16.90 -8.00 11.20
CA ALA A 355 16.34 -7.09 10.18
C ALA A 355 15.55 -5.91 10.78
N LEU A 356 15.17 -6.00 12.06
CA LEU A 356 14.46 -4.96 12.81
C LEU A 356 13.14 -4.49 12.20
N HIS A 357 12.55 -5.28 11.28
CA HIS A 357 11.32 -4.91 10.58
C HIS A 357 10.16 -4.74 11.57
N PHE A 358 9.27 -3.80 11.27
CA PHE A 358 8.09 -3.58 12.09
C PHE A 358 6.84 -4.23 11.48
N VAL A 359 5.87 -4.53 12.34
CA VAL A 359 4.49 -4.83 11.95
C VAL A 359 3.59 -3.76 12.55
N ALA A 360 2.67 -3.24 11.74
CA ALA A 360 1.62 -2.35 12.19
C ALA A 360 0.30 -3.12 12.25
N LEU A 361 -0.45 -2.94 13.33
CA LEU A 361 -1.74 -3.59 13.57
C LEU A 361 -2.81 -2.53 13.86
N ARG A 362 -4.06 -2.80 13.44
CA ARG A 362 -5.22 -1.93 13.74
C ARG A 362 -5.77 -2.14 15.16
N GLN A 363 -5.43 -3.26 15.78
CA GLN A 363 -5.75 -3.63 17.15
C GLN A 363 -4.44 -3.87 17.91
N THR A 364 -4.52 -3.97 19.23
CA THR A 364 -3.32 -4.31 20.01
C THR A 364 -2.93 -5.76 19.77
N MET A 365 -1.67 -6.09 20.08
CA MET A 365 -1.17 -7.46 19.97
C MET A 365 -1.98 -8.46 20.80
N GLU A 366 -2.46 -8.06 21.98
CA GLU A 366 -3.24 -8.94 22.88
C GLU A 366 -4.62 -9.29 22.32
N GLU A 367 -5.17 -8.44 21.46
CA GLU A 367 -6.45 -8.64 20.78
C GLU A 367 -6.29 -9.28 19.39
N SER A 368 -5.05 -9.40 18.92
CA SER A 368 -4.72 -9.84 17.57
C SER A 368 -4.15 -11.26 17.59
N ASP A 369 -4.63 -12.12 16.70
CA ASP A 369 -4.06 -13.46 16.48
C ASP A 369 -2.77 -13.43 15.64
N TRP A 370 -2.10 -12.27 15.55
CA TRP A 370 -0.94 -12.09 14.70
C TRP A 370 0.30 -12.77 15.27
N LYS A 371 0.95 -13.57 14.42
CA LYS A 371 2.22 -14.22 14.74
C LYS A 371 3.37 -13.58 13.95
N PRO A 372 4.30 -12.87 14.59
CA PRO A 372 5.41 -12.27 13.88
C PRO A 372 6.38 -13.36 13.38
N THR A 373 6.96 -13.12 12.22
CA THR A 373 7.93 -14.03 11.59
C THR A 373 9.23 -13.31 11.28
N ARG A 374 10.32 -14.07 11.23
CA ARG A 374 11.64 -13.59 10.82
C ARG A 374 12.31 -14.61 9.91
N VAL A 375 13.32 -14.18 9.17
CA VAL A 375 14.22 -15.07 8.43
C VAL A 375 15.05 -15.86 9.44
N ALA A 376 15.11 -17.18 9.31
CA ALA A 376 15.86 -18.04 10.22
C ALA A 376 17.38 -17.85 10.07
N ASP A 377 18.13 -17.92 11.17
CA ASP A 377 19.57 -17.66 11.18
C ASP A 377 20.42 -18.80 10.54
N ASN A 378 19.85 -20.00 10.43
CA ASN A 378 20.56 -21.25 10.09
C ASN A 378 20.40 -21.70 8.63
N LEU A 379 20.76 -20.86 7.65
CA LEU A 379 20.68 -21.26 6.23
C LEU A 379 21.75 -22.25 5.76
N ARG A 380 22.87 -22.39 6.47
CA ARG A 380 24.00 -23.24 6.00
C ARG A 380 23.62 -24.71 5.85
N THR A 381 22.63 -25.19 6.60
CA THR A 381 22.20 -26.59 6.57
C THR A 381 21.09 -26.85 5.55
N GLN A 382 20.28 -25.83 5.22
CA GLN A 382 19.09 -26.00 4.36
C GLN A 382 19.37 -25.79 2.87
N ILE A 383 20.33 -24.93 2.51
CA ILE A 383 20.69 -24.71 1.10
C ILE A 383 21.41 -25.93 0.51
N HIS A 384 22.20 -26.67 1.31
CA HIS A 384 22.90 -27.87 0.84
C HIS A 384 21.99 -29.11 0.64
N LEU A 385 20.74 -29.07 1.10
CA LEU A 385 19.78 -30.18 0.95
C LEU A 385 18.89 -30.04 -0.29
N SER A 386 18.97 -28.92 -1.02
CA SER A 386 18.10 -28.62 -2.17
C SER A 386 18.82 -28.59 -3.53
N GLU A 387 20.13 -28.87 -3.58
CA GLU A 387 20.83 -29.16 -4.83
C GLU A 387 20.65 -30.64 -5.21
N PRO A 388 20.03 -30.98 -6.36
CA PRO A 388 20.00 -32.35 -6.83
C PRO A 388 21.42 -32.75 -7.30
N GLN A 389 21.90 -33.90 -6.81
CA GLN A 389 23.07 -34.59 -7.36
C GLN A 389 22.85 -35.05 -8.79
#